data_AF-A0A936WYU7-F1
#
_entry.id   AF-A0A936WYU7-F1
#
_cell.length_a   1.000
_cell.length_b   1.000
_cell.length_c   1.000
_cell.angle_alpha   90.00
_cell.angle_beta   90.00
_cell.angle_gamma   90.00
#
_symmetry.space_group_name_H-M   'P 1'
#
loop_
_entity.id
_entity.type
_entity.pdbx_description
1 polymer ?
#
loop_
_entity_poly.entity_id
_entity_poly.type
_entity_poly.pdbx_seq_one_letter_code
_entity_poly.pdbx_strand_id
1 'polypeptide(L)'
;MPNKSSWSLIIGALLFVSTSTNAQPGYNNDIKQQAILLYNSFDALQKIKGGLQFDDTARMKWNNLPVGLRARAGVSIGNMTDDQRRLIHRILSVSLSSQGYLKATSIMHLDDLLNRYYDSLFYKKEIDEKTYGFVRGLLWSHKNFYFAFFGKPTDAIGAINLKDIIYPSILHLLMISFLLLPSSSERIRPNI
;
A
#
# COMPACT_ATOMS: atom_id res chain seq x y z
N MET A 1 -37.29 -30.48 -50.84
CA MET A 1 -36.76 -29.46 -49.91
C MET A 1 -37.80 -29.25 -48.80
N PRO A 2 -37.46 -28.92 -47.53
CA PRO A 2 -36.12 -28.75 -46.94
C PRO A 2 -35.89 -29.41 -45.54
N ASN A 3 -34.61 -29.65 -45.28
CA ASN A 3 -33.85 -29.43 -44.03
C ASN A 3 -34.21 -30.18 -42.73
N LYS A 4 -33.66 -31.40 -42.56
CA LYS A 4 -33.32 -31.92 -41.23
C LYS A 4 -31.93 -31.41 -40.86
N SER A 5 -31.85 -30.25 -40.21
CA SER A 5 -30.61 -29.76 -39.63
C SER A 5 -30.27 -30.64 -38.41
N SER A 6 -29.20 -31.44 -38.53
CA SER A 6 -28.61 -32.13 -37.39
C SER A 6 -27.90 -31.09 -36.54
N TRP A 7 -28.50 -30.73 -35.40
CA TRP A 7 -27.84 -29.95 -34.36
C TRP A 7 -26.87 -30.88 -33.63
N SER A 8 -25.62 -30.95 -34.10
CA SER A 8 -24.54 -31.61 -33.37
C SER A 8 -24.21 -30.79 -32.13
N LEU A 9 -24.69 -31.24 -30.97
CA LEU A 9 -24.29 -30.72 -29.67
C LEU A 9 -22.82 -31.09 -29.41
N ILE A 10 -21.90 -30.16 -29.67
CA ILE A 10 -20.54 -30.27 -29.17
C ILE A 10 -20.56 -29.84 -27.70
N ILE A 11 -20.70 -30.82 -26.80
CA ILE A 11 -20.42 -30.63 -25.37
C ILE A 11 -18.90 -30.52 -25.25
N GLY A 12 -18.39 -29.31 -25.28
CA GLY A 12 -17.00 -29.03 -24.92
C GLY A 12 -16.82 -29.23 -23.42
N ALA A 13 -16.21 -30.35 -23.02
CA ALA A 13 -15.78 -30.56 -21.65
C ALA A 13 -14.70 -29.52 -21.30
N LEU A 14 -15.08 -28.51 -20.52
CA LEU A 14 -14.15 -27.53 -19.96
C LEU A 14 -13.36 -28.23 -18.84
N LEU A 15 -12.22 -28.83 -19.18
CA LEU A 15 -11.27 -29.31 -18.19
C LEU A 15 -10.69 -28.10 -17.45
N PHE A 16 -11.18 -27.86 -16.24
CA PHE A 16 -10.52 -26.96 -15.29
C PHE A 16 -9.20 -27.62 -14.85
N VAL A 17 -8.13 -27.31 -15.57
CA VAL A 17 -6.77 -27.62 -15.11
C VAL A 17 -6.51 -26.70 -13.91
N SER A 18 -6.53 -27.28 -12.72
CA SER A 18 -6.07 -26.62 -11.51
C SER A 18 -4.56 -26.39 -11.63
N THR A 19 -4.16 -25.24 -12.18
CA THR A 19 -2.75 -24.83 -12.12
C THR A 19 -2.42 -24.50 -10.67
N SER A 20 -1.56 -25.32 -10.06
CA SER A 20 -0.96 -24.98 -8.77
C SER A 20 -0.18 -23.68 -8.96
N THR A 21 -0.62 -22.60 -8.30
CA THR A 21 0.10 -21.33 -8.28
C THR A 21 1.38 -21.50 -7.46
N ASN A 22 2.47 -21.90 -8.10
CA ASN A 22 3.78 -21.80 -7.49
C ASN A 22 4.06 -20.30 -7.25
N ALA A 23 4.15 -19.90 -5.98
CA ALA A 23 4.65 -18.58 -5.62
C ALA A 23 6.02 -18.40 -6.29
N GLN A 24 6.16 -17.37 -7.13
CA GLN A 24 7.39 -17.20 -7.91
C GLN A 24 8.59 -17.01 -6.96
N PRO A 25 9.60 -17.89 -6.98
CA PRO A 25 10.75 -17.80 -6.08
C PRO A 25 11.54 -16.49 -6.23
N GLY A 26 11.42 -15.79 -7.37
CA GLY A 26 12.03 -14.48 -7.61
C GLY A 26 11.40 -13.31 -6.84
N TYR A 27 10.09 -13.35 -6.60
CA TYR A 27 9.35 -12.22 -5.99
C TYR A 27 9.86 -11.87 -4.58
N ASN A 28 10.05 -12.89 -3.74
CA ASN A 28 10.56 -12.69 -2.38
C ASN A 28 12.02 -12.20 -2.37
N ASN A 29 12.80 -12.57 -3.38
CA ASN A 29 14.19 -12.14 -3.51
C ASN A 29 14.27 -10.65 -3.89
N ASP A 30 13.41 -10.18 -4.80
CA ASP A 30 13.35 -8.79 -5.20
C ASP A 30 12.99 -7.88 -4.03
N ILE A 31 11.96 -8.21 -3.25
CA ILE A 31 11.59 -7.44 -2.05
C ILE A 31 12.75 -7.40 -1.06
N LYS A 32 13.36 -8.55 -0.77
CA LYS A 32 14.48 -8.66 0.17
C LYS A 32 15.67 -7.80 -0.28
N GLN A 33 16.03 -7.84 -1.56
CA GLN A 33 17.15 -7.06 -2.08
C GLN A 33 16.90 -5.55 -1.89
N GLN A 34 15.71 -5.07 -2.23
CA GLN A 34 15.38 -3.64 -2.11
C GLN A 34 15.29 -3.20 -0.64
N ALA A 35 14.78 -4.07 0.24
CA ALA A 35 14.78 -3.87 1.68
C ALA A 35 16.20 -3.73 2.24
N ILE A 36 17.13 -4.60 1.84
CA ILE A 36 18.54 -4.52 2.25
C ILE A 36 19.18 -3.22 1.76
N LEU A 37 18.96 -2.84 0.49
CA LEU A 37 19.48 -1.58 -0.07
C LEU A 37 18.98 -0.37 0.73
N LEU A 38 17.68 -0.32 1.04
CA LEU A 38 17.10 0.75 1.84
C LEU A 38 17.69 0.78 3.25
N TYR A 39 17.73 -0.34 3.95
CA TYR A 39 18.28 -0.41 5.31
C TYR A 39 19.76 -0.01 5.36
N ASN A 40 20.55 -0.43 4.38
CA ASN A 40 21.96 -0.08 4.30
C ASN A 40 22.18 1.41 4.00
N SER A 41 21.25 2.03 3.27
CA SER A 41 21.28 3.47 2.99
C SER A 41 20.88 4.35 4.19
N PHE A 42 20.36 3.77 5.27
CA PHE A 42 19.98 4.54 6.45
C PHE A 42 21.20 5.05 7.23
N ASP A 43 21.10 6.30 7.70
CA ASP A 43 22.03 6.85 8.68
C ASP A 43 21.85 6.22 10.07
N ALA A 44 22.69 6.60 11.04
CA ALA A 44 22.64 6.04 12.40
C ALA A 44 21.29 6.27 13.10
N LEU A 45 20.69 7.45 12.98
CA LEU A 45 19.41 7.77 13.61
C LEU A 45 18.26 7.05 12.93
N GLN A 46 18.29 6.96 11.60
CA GLN A 46 17.33 6.21 10.81
C GLN A 46 17.40 4.71 11.12
N LYS A 47 18.59 4.14 11.34
CA LYS A 47 18.73 2.74 11.79
C LYS A 47 18.16 2.51 13.19
N ILE A 48 18.32 3.46 14.11
CA ILE A 48 17.72 3.37 15.46
C ILE A 48 16.18 3.43 15.37
N LYS A 49 15.63 4.37 14.58
CA LYS A 49 14.16 4.55 14.48
C LYS A 49 13.49 3.48 13.62
N GLY A 50 14.16 3.05 12.56
CA GLY A 50 13.63 2.18 11.51
C GLY A 50 14.12 0.74 11.59
N GLY A 51 15.05 0.39 12.48
CA GLY A 51 15.50 -0.98 12.73
C GLY A 51 15.07 -1.42 14.13
N LEU A 52 13.84 -1.92 14.23
CA LEU A 52 13.25 -2.38 15.48
C LEU A 52 13.58 -3.85 15.73
N GLN A 53 13.53 -4.28 16.99
CA GLN A 53 13.67 -5.69 17.32
C GLN A 53 12.46 -6.48 16.79
N PHE A 54 12.67 -7.76 16.51
CA PHE A 54 11.61 -8.59 15.94
C PHE A 54 10.40 -8.72 16.87
N ASP A 55 10.64 -8.79 18.18
CA ASP A 55 9.65 -8.90 19.26
C ASP A 55 9.12 -7.54 19.75
N ASP A 56 9.45 -6.44 19.08
CA ASP A 56 8.98 -5.11 19.46
C ASP A 56 7.44 -5.00 19.39
N THR A 57 6.85 -4.52 20.48
CA THR A 57 5.39 -4.33 20.60
C THR A 57 4.79 -3.41 19.54
N ALA A 58 5.58 -2.55 18.90
CA ALA A 58 5.15 -1.67 17.82
C ALA A 58 4.55 -2.46 16.64
N ARG A 59 4.95 -3.73 16.42
CA ARG A 59 4.35 -4.62 15.41
C ARG A 59 2.85 -4.85 15.65
N MET A 60 2.40 -4.78 16.90
CA MET A 60 1.01 -5.03 17.30
C MET A 60 0.19 -3.74 17.46
N LYS A 61 0.82 -2.56 17.39
CA LYS A 61 0.18 -1.26 17.69
C LYS A 61 -0.31 -0.51 16.44
N TRP A 62 -0.79 -1.26 15.45
CA TRP A 62 -1.30 -0.65 14.23
C TRP A 62 -2.56 0.19 14.49
N ASN A 63 -2.69 1.30 13.76
CA ASN A 63 -3.88 2.13 13.71
C ASN A 63 -3.91 2.97 12.42
N ASN A 64 -5.11 3.43 12.06
CA ASN A 64 -5.37 4.30 10.92
C ASN A 64 -5.48 5.79 11.31
N LEU A 65 -5.09 6.18 12.53
CA LEU A 65 -5.19 7.57 12.96
C LEU A 65 -4.10 8.45 12.31
N PRO A 66 -4.38 9.73 12.05
CA PRO A 66 -3.37 10.67 11.61
C PRO A 66 -2.22 10.80 12.63
N VAL A 67 -1.03 11.15 12.13
CA VAL A 67 0.18 11.22 12.96
C VAL A 67 0.04 12.27 14.08
N GLY A 68 -0.71 13.34 13.83
CA GLY A 68 -1.02 14.36 14.83
C GLY A 68 -1.83 13.85 16.02
N LEU A 69 -2.57 12.73 15.86
CA LEU A 69 -3.34 12.10 16.95
C LEU A 69 -2.60 10.93 17.59
N ARG A 70 -1.74 10.24 16.83
CA ARG A 70 -0.97 9.10 17.34
C ARG A 70 0.36 8.96 16.60
N ALA A 71 1.45 8.94 17.37
CA ALA A 71 2.78 8.71 16.85
C ALA A 71 2.92 7.33 16.19
N ARG A 72 3.79 7.24 15.18
CA ARG A 72 4.12 6.01 14.45
C ARG A 72 5.57 5.63 14.70
N ALA A 73 5.84 4.34 14.82
CA ALA A 73 7.20 3.82 14.86
C ALA A 73 7.82 3.82 13.46
N GLY A 74 9.14 3.96 13.36
CA GLY A 74 9.86 3.97 12.09
C GLY A 74 10.40 5.33 11.66
N VAL A 75 10.90 5.36 10.43
CA VAL A 75 11.39 6.57 9.76
C VAL A 75 10.30 7.11 8.85
N SER A 76 9.99 8.40 8.95
CA SER A 76 9.06 9.05 8.03
C SER A 76 9.69 9.25 6.65
N ILE A 77 8.89 9.15 5.59
CA ILE A 77 9.30 9.43 4.21
C ILE A 77 9.81 10.87 4.06
N GLY A 78 9.28 11.80 4.87
CA GLY A 78 9.76 13.18 4.95
C GLY A 78 11.21 13.28 5.38
N ASN A 79 11.66 12.39 6.27
CA ASN A 79 13.03 12.35 6.79
C ASN A 79 13.96 11.43 5.97
N MET A 80 13.52 10.96 4.80
CA MET A 80 14.34 10.16 3.89
C MET A 80 14.96 11.03 2.79
N THR A 81 16.11 10.62 2.26
CA THR A 81 16.69 11.21 1.04
C THR A 81 15.89 10.79 -0.20
N ASP A 82 16.11 11.44 -1.35
CA ASP A 82 15.41 11.07 -2.59
C ASP A 82 15.73 9.64 -3.06
N ASP A 83 16.97 9.18 -2.84
CA ASP A 83 17.36 7.80 -3.15
C ASP A 83 16.68 6.80 -2.22
N GLN A 84 16.56 7.10 -0.93
CA GLN A 84 15.79 6.29 0.02
C GLN A 84 14.30 6.24 -0.37
N ARG A 85 13.71 7.36 -0.79
CA ARG A 85 12.31 7.41 -1.27
C ARG A 85 12.15 6.58 -2.55
N ARG A 86 13.10 6.63 -3.47
CA ARG A 86 13.10 5.79 -4.68
C ARG A 86 13.10 4.31 -4.32
N LEU A 87 13.92 3.91 -3.34
CA LEU A 87 13.95 2.53 -2.84
C LEU A 87 12.61 2.13 -2.20
N ILE A 88 11.95 3.02 -1.45
CA ILE A 88 10.58 2.78 -0.95
C ILE A 88 9.59 2.51 -2.09
N HIS A 89 9.59 3.36 -3.12
CA HIS A 89 8.74 3.15 -4.30
C HIS A 89 9.06 1.85 -5.01
N ARG A 90 10.34 1.47 -5.10
CA ARG A 90 10.75 0.18 -5.67
C ARG A 90 10.20 -0.97 -4.83
N ILE A 91 10.36 -0.94 -3.51
CA ILE A 91 9.78 -1.94 -2.58
C ILE A 91 8.27 -2.05 -2.80
N LEU A 92 7.54 -0.94 -2.82
CA LEU A 92 6.10 -0.92 -3.08
C LEU A 92 5.75 -1.55 -4.43
N SER A 93 6.50 -1.22 -5.48
CA SER A 93 6.25 -1.72 -6.84
C SER A 93 6.50 -3.22 -6.99
N VAL A 94 7.49 -3.77 -6.29
CA VAL A 94 7.77 -5.21 -6.32
C VAL A 94 6.90 -5.97 -5.32
N SER A 95 6.28 -5.29 -4.36
CA SER A 95 5.45 -5.93 -3.32
C SER A 95 3.94 -5.88 -3.59
N LEU A 96 3.50 -5.02 -4.51
CA LEU A 96 2.10 -4.83 -4.84
C LEU A 96 1.88 -5.12 -6.31
N SER A 97 0.66 -5.52 -6.68
CA SER A 97 0.26 -5.48 -8.09
C SER A 97 0.31 -4.05 -8.61
N SER A 98 0.39 -3.84 -9.93
CA SER A 98 0.39 -2.50 -10.53
C SER A 98 -0.80 -1.66 -10.07
N GLN A 99 -1.98 -2.27 -9.93
CA GLN A 99 -3.16 -1.59 -9.40
C GLN A 99 -3.03 -1.29 -7.90
N GLY A 100 -2.48 -2.22 -7.11
CA GLY A 100 -2.21 -2.01 -5.69
C GLY A 100 -1.22 -0.86 -5.45
N TYR A 101 -0.14 -0.81 -6.24
CA TYR A 101 0.84 0.27 -6.24
C TYR A 101 0.19 1.62 -6.57
N LEU A 102 -0.58 1.71 -7.65
CA LEU A 102 -1.26 2.95 -8.04
C LEU A 102 -2.20 3.45 -6.95
N LYS A 103 -2.98 2.56 -6.33
CA LYS A 103 -3.87 2.92 -5.22
C LYS A 103 -3.06 3.41 -4.01
N ALA A 104 -1.99 2.71 -3.65
CA ALA A 104 -1.10 3.08 -2.56
C ALA A 104 -0.53 4.50 -2.73
N THR A 105 0.07 4.79 -3.87
CA THR A 105 0.66 6.10 -4.16
C THR A 105 -0.40 7.18 -4.32
N SER A 106 -1.58 6.85 -4.84
CA SER A 106 -2.70 7.79 -4.94
C SER A 106 -3.22 8.22 -3.57
N ILE A 107 -3.32 7.30 -2.61
CA ILE A 107 -3.68 7.62 -1.22
C ILE A 107 -2.64 8.56 -0.61
N MET A 108 -1.34 8.27 -0.79
CA MET A 108 -0.27 9.15 -0.29
C MET A 108 -0.35 10.56 -0.89
N HIS A 109 -0.70 10.67 -2.17
CA HIS A 109 -0.86 11.95 -2.85
C HIS A 109 -2.14 12.70 -2.44
N LEU A 110 -3.20 11.97 -2.12
CA LEU A 110 -4.50 12.54 -1.71
C LEU A 110 -4.37 13.37 -0.42
N ASP A 111 -3.55 12.94 0.54
CA ASP A 111 -3.30 13.69 1.79
C ASP A 111 -2.84 15.14 1.52
N ASP A 112 -1.99 15.31 0.52
CA ASP A 112 -1.48 16.62 0.10
C ASP A 112 -2.55 17.45 -0.62
N LEU A 113 -3.41 16.81 -1.40
CA LEU A 113 -4.54 17.48 -2.05
C LEU A 113 -5.59 17.93 -1.03
N LEU A 114 -5.83 17.13 0.00
CA LEU A 114 -6.74 17.45 1.08
C LEU A 114 -6.29 18.71 1.82
N ASN A 115 -4.99 18.83 2.11
CA ASN A 115 -4.44 20.06 2.68
C ASN A 115 -4.69 21.28 1.78
N ARG A 116 -4.39 21.18 0.48
CA ARG A 116 -4.64 22.28 -0.47
C ARG A 116 -6.11 22.68 -0.53
N TYR A 117 -7.01 21.70 -0.42
CA TYR A 117 -8.45 21.94 -0.36
C TYR A 117 -8.83 22.73 0.89
N TYR A 118 -8.35 22.34 2.07
CA TYR A 118 -8.59 23.08 3.32
C TYR A 118 -7.93 24.47 3.34
N ASP A 119 -6.75 24.62 2.73
CA ASP A 119 -6.12 25.94 2.54
C ASP A 119 -7.03 26.87 1.71
N SER A 120 -7.66 26.35 0.65
CA SER A 120 -8.62 27.08 -0.18
C SER A 120 -9.88 27.47 0.60
N LEU A 121 -10.47 26.54 1.37
CA LEU A 121 -11.64 26.82 2.21
C LEU A 121 -11.34 27.91 3.26
N PHE A 122 -10.18 27.84 3.89
CA PHE A 122 -9.76 28.83 4.88
C PHE A 122 -9.57 30.22 4.25
N TYR A 123 -8.90 30.28 3.09
CA TYR A 123 -8.72 31.52 2.35
C TYR A 123 -10.06 32.16 1.94
N LYS A 124 -11.03 31.35 1.54
CA LYS A 124 -12.39 31.78 1.20
C LYS A 124 -13.26 32.14 2.41
N LYS A 125 -12.74 31.98 3.64
CA LYS A 125 -13.48 32.16 4.90
C LYS A 125 -14.71 31.25 5.01
N GLU A 126 -14.66 30.08 4.38
CA GLU A 126 -15.73 29.06 4.47
C GLU A 126 -15.58 28.17 5.72
N ILE A 127 -14.42 28.22 6.38
CA ILE A 127 -14.14 27.54 7.66
C ILE A 127 -13.45 28.50 8.63
N ASP A 128 -13.62 28.26 9.93
CA ASP A 128 -12.98 29.04 10.98
C ASP A 128 -11.53 28.59 11.27
N GLU A 129 -10.79 29.44 11.99
CA GLU A 129 -9.40 29.18 12.38
C GLU A 129 -9.25 27.92 13.23
N LYS A 130 -10.23 27.61 14.08
CA LYS A 130 -10.22 26.42 14.94
C LYS A 130 -10.28 25.14 14.11
N THR A 131 -11.16 25.10 13.11
CA THR A 131 -11.33 23.99 12.17
C THR A 131 -10.09 23.82 11.31
N TYR A 132 -9.57 24.93 10.77
CA TYR A 132 -8.32 24.91 10.02
C TYR A 132 -7.16 24.38 10.86
N GLY A 133 -6.97 24.92 12.08
CA GLY A 133 -5.95 24.48 13.02
C GLY A 133 -6.07 23.00 13.38
N PHE A 134 -7.30 22.51 13.62
CA PHE A 134 -7.54 21.08 13.87
C PHE A 134 -7.08 20.21 12.70
N VAL A 135 -7.49 20.53 11.47
CA VAL A 135 -7.12 19.77 10.27
C VAL A 135 -5.62 19.78 10.04
N ARG A 136 -4.97 20.95 10.14
CA ARG A 136 -3.52 21.07 10.03
C ARG A 136 -2.80 20.28 11.12
N GLY A 137 -3.38 20.25 12.32
CA GLY A 137 -2.93 19.47 13.46
C GLY A 137 -2.99 17.95 13.24
N LEU A 138 -3.74 17.44 12.25
CA LEU A 138 -3.74 16.01 11.89
C LEU A 138 -2.43 15.59 11.21
N LEU A 139 -1.67 16.54 10.67
CA LEU A 139 -0.39 16.31 9.97
C LEU A 139 -0.52 15.34 8.78
N TRP A 140 -1.62 15.40 8.03
CA TRP A 140 -1.72 14.69 6.75
C TRP A 140 -0.66 15.21 5.78
N SER A 141 0.09 14.30 5.15
CA SER A 141 1.03 14.61 4.08
C SER A 141 1.64 13.32 3.54
N HIS A 142 2.01 13.30 2.27
CA HIS A 142 2.81 12.21 1.68
C HIS A 142 4.13 11.97 2.44
N LYS A 143 4.63 12.97 3.18
CA LYS A 143 5.86 12.90 3.99
C LYS A 143 5.66 12.15 5.31
N ASN A 144 4.44 12.04 5.81
CA ASN A 144 4.10 11.46 7.10
C ASN A 144 3.67 9.99 7.02
N PHE A 145 4.14 9.29 5.99
CA PHE A 145 4.14 7.84 5.90
C PHE A 145 5.43 7.30 6.50
N TYR A 146 5.37 6.17 7.21
CA TYR A 146 6.48 5.66 8.02
C TYR A 146 6.87 4.25 7.58
N PHE A 147 8.15 3.95 7.72
CA PHE A 147 8.73 2.66 7.37
C PHE A 147 9.62 2.14 8.49
N ALA A 148 9.49 0.86 8.82
CA ALA A 148 10.31 0.19 9.82
C ALA A 148 10.58 -1.25 9.41
N PHE A 149 11.76 -1.74 9.76
CA PHE A 149 12.16 -3.13 9.70
C PHE A 149 12.07 -3.71 11.10
N PHE A 150 11.42 -4.87 11.24
CA PHE A 150 11.41 -5.64 12.48
C PHE A 150 12.34 -6.83 12.34
N GLY A 151 13.46 -6.82 13.06
CA GLY A 151 14.63 -7.67 12.78
C GLY A 151 15.50 -7.08 11.67
N LYS A 152 16.67 -7.68 11.44
CA LYS A 152 17.57 -7.21 10.38
C LYS A 152 17.20 -7.86 9.05
N PRO A 153 17.07 -7.08 7.96
CA PRO A 153 16.74 -7.62 6.64
C PRO A 153 17.85 -8.52 6.05
N THR A 154 19.06 -8.46 6.62
CA THR A 154 20.19 -9.33 6.29
C THR A 154 20.08 -10.72 6.90
N ASP A 155 19.31 -10.89 7.98
CA ASP A 155 19.23 -12.16 8.69
C ASP A 155 18.45 -13.18 7.83
N ALA A 156 18.71 -14.47 8.06
CA ALA A 156 18.08 -15.58 7.32
C ALA A 156 16.58 -15.74 7.62
N ILE A 157 15.93 -14.75 8.22
CA ILE A 157 14.52 -14.75 8.54
C ILE A 157 13.73 -14.67 7.22
N GLY A 158 13.38 -15.85 6.72
CA GLY A 158 12.42 -16.03 5.65
C GLY A 158 11.12 -15.32 6.01
N ALA A 159 10.57 -14.64 5.02
CA ALA A 159 9.38 -13.81 5.13
C ALA A 159 9.58 -12.56 5.99
N ILE A 160 10.39 -11.65 5.45
CA ILE A 160 9.97 -10.25 5.39
C ILE A 160 8.54 -10.24 4.76
N ASN A 161 7.48 -10.40 5.56
CA ASN A 161 6.14 -10.24 5.00
C ASN A 161 5.93 -8.74 4.74
N LEU A 162 5.35 -8.39 3.59
CA LEU A 162 5.03 -7.00 3.26
C LEU A 162 4.24 -6.28 4.37
N LYS A 163 3.39 -7.02 5.09
CA LYS A 163 2.62 -6.56 6.27
C LYS A 163 3.49 -6.16 7.47
N ASP A 164 4.71 -6.68 7.56
CA ASP A 164 5.67 -6.40 8.63
C ASP A 164 6.58 -5.21 8.29
N ILE A 165 6.75 -4.86 7.00
CA ILE A 165 7.67 -3.78 6.57
C ILE A 165 6.96 -2.43 6.44
N ILE A 166 5.75 -2.46 5.87
CA ILE A 166 5.01 -1.25 5.56
C ILE A 166 3.92 -1.15 6.61
N TYR A 167 4.17 -0.31 7.62
CA TYR A 167 3.18 0.08 8.61
C TYR A 167 1.85 0.37 7.87
N PRO A 168 0.77 -0.40 8.07
CA PRO A 168 -0.27 -0.51 7.06
C PRO A 168 -1.25 0.67 7.07
N SER A 169 -0.81 1.90 6.77
CA SER A 169 -1.76 2.96 6.39
C SER A 169 -2.45 2.66 5.06
N ILE A 170 -1.86 1.79 4.22
CA ILE A 170 -2.31 1.53 2.86
C ILE A 170 -3.06 0.19 2.71
N LEU A 171 -2.69 -0.84 3.47
CA LEU A 171 -3.18 -2.20 3.21
C LEU A 171 -4.63 -2.44 3.68
N HIS A 172 -5.07 -1.76 4.74
CA HIS A 172 -6.45 -1.89 5.22
C HIS A 172 -7.46 -1.03 4.46
N LEU A 173 -7.05 0.10 3.87
CA LEU A 173 -7.92 0.86 2.97
C LEU A 173 -8.23 0.05 1.69
N LEU A 174 -7.27 -0.75 1.24
CA LEU A 174 -7.43 -1.67 0.12
C LEU A 174 -8.31 -2.89 0.44
N MET A 175 -8.22 -3.44 1.65
CA MET A 175 -9.12 -4.52 2.09
C MET A 175 -10.55 -4.03 2.29
N ILE A 176 -10.75 -2.81 2.81
CA ILE A 176 -12.08 -2.21 3.00
C ILE A 176 -12.73 -1.85 1.65
N SER A 177 -11.97 -1.37 0.66
CA SER A 177 -12.50 -1.19 -0.71
C SER A 177 -12.86 -2.50 -1.42
N PHE A 178 -12.33 -3.66 -1.00
CA PHE A 178 -12.71 -4.96 -1.54
C PHE A 178 -13.94 -5.57 -0.83
N LEU A 179 -14.26 -5.09 0.38
CA LEU A 179 -15.38 -5.56 1.19
C LEU A 179 -16.64 -4.67 1.11
N LEU A 180 -16.53 -3.43 0.62
CA LEU A 180 -17.65 -2.46 0.54
C LEU A 180 -18.13 -2.14 -0.89
N LEU A 181 -17.57 -2.78 -1.92
CA LEU A 181 -18.12 -2.70 -3.28
C LEU A 181 -18.82 -4.02 -3.61
N PRO A 182 -20.15 -4.01 -3.85
CA PRO A 182 -20.82 -5.20 -4.35
C PRO A 182 -20.16 -5.59 -5.68
N SER A 183 -19.86 -6.89 -5.80
CA SER A 183 -19.32 -7.55 -6.99
C SER A 183 -19.89 -6.92 -8.26
N SER A 184 -19.06 -6.17 -9.01
CA SER A 184 -19.42 -5.66 -10.33
C SER A 184 -19.41 -6.80 -11.34
N SER A 185 -20.40 -7.68 -11.22
CA SER A 185 -20.84 -8.62 -12.27
C SER A 185 -21.90 -7.99 -13.17
N GLU A 186 -21.94 -6.66 -13.30
CA GLU A 186 -22.75 -5.97 -14.30
C GLU A 186 -21.87 -5.49 -15.45
N ARG A 187 -21.72 -6.43 -16.39
CA ARG A 187 -21.19 -6.29 -17.73
C ARG A 187 -22.08 -5.30 -18.49
N ILE A 188 -21.63 -4.05 -18.66
CA ILE A 188 -22.19 -3.16 -19.68
C ILE A 188 -21.90 -3.79 -21.05
N ARG A 189 -22.94 -4.36 -21.69
CA ARG A 189 -22.94 -4.56 -23.13
C ARG A 189 -23.27 -3.22 -23.80
N PRO A 190 -22.58 -2.83 -24.89
CA PRO A 190 -23.04 -1.74 -25.73
C PRO A 190 -24.32 -2.17 -26.46
N ASN A 191 -25.32 -1.30 -26.47
CA ASN A 191 -26.51 -1.43 -27.31
C ASN A 191 -26.11 -1.31 -28.79
N ILE A 192 -26.31 -2.39 -29.54
CA ILE A 192 -26.84 -2.39 -30.91
C ILE A 192 -27.83 -3.55 -30.98
#